data_AF-A0A2N1TUL7-F1
#
_entry.id   AF-A0A2N1TUL7-F1
#
_cell.length_a   1.000
_cell.length_b   1.000
_cell.length_c   1.000
_cell.angle_alpha   90.00
_cell.angle_beta   90.00
_cell.angle_gamma   90.00
#
_symmetry.space_group_name_H-M   'P 1'
#
loop_
_entity.id
_entity.type
_entity.pdbx_description
1 polymer ?
#
loop_
_entity_poly.entity_id
_entity_poly.type
_entity_poly.pdbx_seq_one_letter_code
_entity_poly.pdbx_strand_id
1 'polypeptide(L)'
;MQCNYTLREKCDACGHYNIPTARYCGGCGRATSTKLRLQQTINQHINFIQQIRIRKFVAGAAFGGLLAFFAFGSMGMRADIEAPIAHTSSLIQHQKAEFHQSFALSFEEDLNRLRQRQDPHRQAGLADLTSVVDLLIKHLRPIALQAGVTRLPAESAGVYARALHNFSKSKGMTRGSTTIILFHFLSDLLDFQYRDFSQESRYTDIPRFHFLTVPANALSSLGVHISRDEEVFGVNDHLTVGQVHEYAREIMAVAEVSFEDKKQSFRSAAAH
;
A
#
# COMPACT_ATOMS: atom_id res chain seq x y z
N MET A 1 -39.42 31.19 -13.96
CA MET A 1 -37.99 31.06 -14.30
C MET A 1 -37.18 31.06 -13.01
N GLN A 2 -36.73 29.90 -12.54
CA GLN A 2 -35.79 29.82 -11.40
C GLN A 2 -34.37 29.90 -11.97
N CYS A 3 -33.66 30.98 -11.69
CA CYS A 3 -32.23 31.07 -11.98
C CYS A 3 -31.50 30.11 -11.03
N ASN A 4 -31.04 28.96 -11.53
CA ASN A 4 -30.23 27.99 -10.78
C ASN A 4 -28.81 28.56 -10.56
N TYR A 5 -28.67 29.50 -9.63
CA TYR A 5 -27.37 29.88 -9.12
C TYR A 5 -26.84 28.73 -8.26
N THR A 6 -25.81 28.04 -8.76
CA THR A 6 -25.05 27.08 -7.95
C THR A 6 -23.93 27.84 -7.24
N LEU A 7 -23.99 27.91 -5.91
CA LEU A 7 -22.88 28.36 -5.10
C LEU A 7 -21.66 27.51 -5.45
N ARG A 8 -20.55 28.14 -5.85
CA ARG A 8 -19.29 27.45 -6.15
C ARG A 8 -18.19 27.99 -5.24
N GLU A 9 -17.38 27.10 -4.70
CA GLU A 9 -16.22 27.44 -3.88
C GLU A 9 -14.98 27.59 -4.74
N LYS A 10 -14.30 28.73 -4.61
CA LYS A 10 -13.05 28.99 -5.32
C LYS A 10 -11.91 28.24 -4.63
N CYS A 11 -11.10 27.54 -5.40
CA CYS A 11 -9.90 26.89 -4.88
C CYS A 11 -8.82 27.92 -4.55
N ASP A 12 -8.32 27.89 -3.32
CA ASP A 12 -7.27 28.79 -2.83
C ASP A 12 -5.94 28.68 -3.60
N ALA A 13 -5.68 27.52 -4.23
CA ALA A 13 -4.41 27.25 -4.91
C ALA A 13 -4.41 27.61 -6.40
N CYS A 14 -5.48 27.30 -7.13
CA CYS A 14 -5.53 27.47 -8.59
C CYS A 14 -6.68 28.37 -9.08
N GLY A 15 -7.51 28.88 -8.17
CA GLY A 15 -8.64 29.73 -8.51
C GLY A 15 -9.82 29.03 -9.19
N HIS A 16 -9.77 27.71 -9.39
CA HIS A 16 -10.86 26.96 -10.02
C HIS A 16 -12.11 26.88 -9.13
N TYR A 17 -13.30 27.03 -9.71
CA TYR A 17 -14.58 27.04 -9.01
C TYR A 17 -15.18 25.64 -8.92
N ASN A 18 -15.29 25.11 -7.71
CA ASN A 18 -15.75 23.76 -7.40
C ASN A 18 -17.18 23.77 -6.84
N ILE A 19 -17.86 22.63 -6.92
CA ILE A 19 -19.12 22.40 -6.20
C ILE A 19 -18.78 22.34 -4.70
N PRO A 20 -19.60 22.90 -3.77
CA PRO A 20 -19.27 22.96 -2.34
C PRO A 20 -19.06 21.58 -1.69
N THR A 21 -19.64 20.53 -2.26
CA THR A 21 -19.47 19.14 -1.79
C THR A 21 -18.24 18.44 -2.38
N ALA A 22 -17.50 19.09 -3.28
CA ALA A 22 -16.31 18.52 -3.88
C ALA A 22 -15.20 18.38 -2.82
N ARG A 23 -14.72 17.15 -2.62
CA ARG A 23 -13.62 16.86 -1.69
C ARG A 23 -12.26 17.33 -2.21
N TYR A 24 -12.13 17.44 -3.53
CA TYR A 24 -10.93 17.84 -4.25
C TYR A 24 -11.27 18.87 -5.30
N CYS A 25 -10.31 19.75 -5.60
CA CYS A 25 -10.48 20.75 -6.64
C CYS A 25 -10.47 20.12 -8.04
N GLY A 26 -11.46 20.38 -8.89
CA GLY A 26 -11.49 19.89 -10.28
C GLY A 26 -10.33 20.40 -11.16
N GLY A 27 -9.72 21.53 -10.82
CA GLY A 27 -8.61 22.11 -11.58
C GLY A 27 -7.22 21.60 -11.17
N CYS A 28 -6.91 21.64 -9.87
CA CYS A 28 -5.59 21.26 -9.35
C CYS A 28 -5.61 20.03 -8.44
N GLY A 29 -6.79 19.49 -8.10
CA GLY A 29 -7.09 18.40 -7.16
C GLY A 29 -6.42 18.39 -5.81
N ARG A 30 -5.97 19.57 -5.39
CA ARG A 30 -5.79 19.88 -3.99
C ARG A 30 -7.09 19.64 -3.22
N ALA A 31 -7.00 19.04 -2.04
CA ALA A 31 -8.14 18.89 -1.14
C ALA A 31 -8.77 20.25 -0.81
N THR A 32 -10.10 20.31 -0.80
CA THR A 32 -10.85 21.54 -0.49
C THR A 32 -10.85 21.82 1.01
N SER A 33 -10.95 20.79 1.87
CA SER A 33 -10.95 20.94 3.33
C SER A 33 -9.56 20.88 3.96
N THR A 34 -9.35 21.64 5.03
CA THR A 34 -8.10 21.67 5.81
C THR A 34 -7.69 20.30 6.34
N LYS A 35 -8.66 19.51 6.82
CA LYS A 35 -8.43 18.13 7.28
C LYS A 35 -7.86 17.24 6.17
N LEU A 36 -8.46 17.28 4.98
CA LEU A 36 -7.99 16.50 3.84
C LEU A 36 -6.64 17.01 3.31
N ARG A 37 -6.39 18.33 3.37
CA ARG A 37 -5.08 18.92 3.04
C ARG A 37 -3.99 18.39 3.97
N LEU A 38 -4.21 18.44 5.28
CA LEU A 38 -3.26 17.92 6.27
C LEU A 38 -2.99 16.42 6.05
N GLN A 39 -4.05 15.64 5.81
CA GLN A 39 -3.93 14.22 5.51
C GLN A 39 -3.15 13.96 4.21
N GLN A 40 -3.38 14.75 3.15
CA GLN A 40 -2.60 14.66 1.91
C GLN A 40 -1.12 14.98 2.16
N THR A 41 -0.80 16.02 2.92
CA THR A 41 0.58 16.40 3.24
C THR A 41 1.30 15.32 4.04
N ILE A 42 0.63 14.71 5.03
CA ILE A 42 1.20 13.58 5.79
C ILE A 42 1.44 12.37 4.88
N ASN A 43 0.46 12.06 4.01
CA ASN A 43 0.56 10.93 3.08
C ASN A 43 1.62 11.13 1.97
N GLN A 44 2.01 12.36 1.67
CA GLN A 44 3.07 12.66 0.69
C GLN A 44 4.48 12.41 1.25
N HIS A 45 4.68 12.58 2.56
CA HIS A 45 6.02 12.55 3.17
C HIS A 45 6.34 11.28 3.95
N ILE A 46 5.35 10.43 4.23
CA ILE A 46 5.54 9.24 5.06
C ILE A 46 5.04 8.02 4.30
N ASN A 47 5.94 7.06 4.10
CA ASN A 47 5.61 5.79 3.48
C ASN A 47 4.57 5.03 4.34
N PHE A 48 3.60 4.33 3.75
CA PHE A 48 2.55 3.59 4.47
C PHE A 48 3.09 2.64 5.55
N ILE A 49 4.17 1.92 5.31
CA ILE A 49 4.80 1.06 6.33
C ILE A 49 5.31 1.91 7.52
N GLN A 50 5.92 3.06 7.22
CA GLN A 50 6.33 4.03 8.23
C GLN A 50 5.11 4.64 8.94
N GLN A 51 4.00 4.90 8.26
CA GLN A 51 2.76 5.38 8.89
C GLN A 51 2.20 4.36 9.86
N ILE A 52 2.20 3.06 9.52
CA ILE A 52 1.81 2.00 10.45
C ILE A 52 2.73 2.01 11.67
N ARG A 53 4.05 2.08 11.47
CA ARG A 53 5.03 2.13 12.56
C ARG A 53 4.85 3.38 13.44
N ILE A 54 4.61 4.55 12.85
CA ILE A 54 4.37 5.80 13.58
C ILE A 54 3.04 5.76 14.32
N ARG A 55 1.94 5.29 13.71
CA ARG A 55 0.65 5.15 14.41
C ARG A 55 0.79 4.21 15.61
N LYS A 56 1.56 3.12 15.48
CA LYS A 56 1.85 2.19 16.58
C LYS A 56 2.75 2.83 17.64
N PHE A 57 3.78 3.59 17.24
CA PHE A 57 4.62 4.35 18.17
C PHE A 57 3.80 5.39 18.94
N VAL A 58 2.91 6.12 18.28
CA VAL A 58 2.02 7.10 18.91
C VAL A 58 1.02 6.41 19.83
N ALA A 59 0.44 5.26 19.44
CA ALA A 59 -0.43 4.49 20.32
C ALA A 59 0.33 3.96 21.56
N GLY A 60 1.55 3.46 21.37
CA GLY A 60 2.43 3.01 22.45
C GLY A 60 2.91 4.15 23.34
N ALA A 61 3.22 5.32 22.79
CA ALA A 61 3.62 6.52 23.52
C ALA A 61 2.44 7.17 24.24
N ALA A 62 1.23 7.12 23.66
CA ALA A 62 0.02 7.57 24.34
C ALA A 62 -0.31 6.63 25.51
N PHE A 63 -0.22 5.31 25.31
CA PHE A 63 -0.43 4.33 26.39
C PHE A 63 0.66 4.44 27.46
N GLY A 64 1.93 4.52 27.06
CA GLY A 64 3.07 4.73 27.96
C GLY A 64 3.03 6.09 28.66
N GLY A 65 2.57 7.14 27.99
CA GLY A 65 2.36 8.47 28.57
C GLY A 65 1.19 8.51 29.55
N LEU A 66 0.12 7.76 29.27
CA LEU A 66 -1.02 7.62 30.19
C LEU A 66 -0.60 6.80 31.41
N LEU A 67 0.14 5.70 31.22
CA LEU A 67 0.77 4.94 32.31
C LEU A 67 1.77 5.77 33.10
N ALA A 68 2.58 6.60 32.45
CA ALA A 68 3.49 7.52 33.12
C ALA A 68 2.73 8.58 33.92
N PHE A 69 1.62 9.12 33.40
CA PHE A 69 0.75 10.03 34.16
C PHE A 69 0.15 9.36 35.41
N PHE A 70 -0.21 8.08 35.33
CA PHE A 70 -0.68 7.32 36.50
C PHE A 70 0.47 6.93 37.46
N ALA A 71 1.64 6.58 36.94
CA ALA A 71 2.80 6.17 37.73
C ALA A 71 3.52 7.36 38.41
N PHE A 72 3.59 8.52 37.75
CA PHE A 72 4.21 9.75 38.26
C PHE A 72 3.21 10.72 38.91
N GLY A 73 1.90 10.50 38.75
CA GLY A 73 0.87 11.24 39.49
C GLY A 73 0.83 10.92 41.00
N SER A 74 1.61 9.94 41.47
CA SER A 74 1.64 9.53 42.88
C SER A 74 3.00 9.72 43.58
N MET A 75 4.07 10.11 42.89
CA MET A 75 5.36 10.38 43.53
C MET A 75 6.11 11.51 42.81
N GLY A 76 6.23 12.65 43.48
CA GLY A 76 7.14 13.70 43.05
C GLY A 76 8.59 13.25 43.20
N MET A 77 9.38 13.33 42.14
CA MET A 77 10.80 13.71 42.15
C MET A 77 11.34 13.75 40.72
N ARG A 78 12.31 14.66 40.53
CA ARG A 78 13.01 15.01 39.29
C ARG A 78 13.61 13.81 38.55
N ALA A 79 13.63 13.90 37.23
CA ALA A 79 14.71 13.33 36.42
C ALA A 79 14.86 14.10 35.10
N ASP A 80 16.00 14.78 34.95
CA ASP A 80 16.56 15.16 33.65
C ASP A 80 17.03 13.88 32.96
N ILE A 81 16.49 13.57 31.77
CA ILE A 81 17.08 12.58 30.86
C ILE A 81 16.90 13.09 29.43
N GLU A 82 18.01 13.52 28.82
CA GLU A 82 18.15 13.70 27.38
C GLU A 82 17.97 12.35 26.68
N ALA A 83 16.98 12.25 25.80
CA ALA A 83 16.81 11.10 24.91
C ALA A 83 17.61 11.32 23.62
N PRO A 84 18.49 10.40 23.20
CA PRO A 84 19.09 10.46 21.89
C PRO A 84 18.04 10.08 20.84
N ILE A 85 17.83 10.98 19.88
CA ILE A 85 16.99 10.75 18.71
C ILE A 85 17.72 9.73 17.82
N ALA A 86 17.29 8.47 17.85
CA ALA A 86 17.73 7.46 16.91
C ALA A 86 17.13 7.77 15.53
N HIS A 87 17.91 8.39 14.66
CA HIS A 87 17.64 8.49 13.23
C HIS A 87 17.64 7.09 12.62
N THR A 88 16.46 6.50 12.42
CA THR A 88 16.30 5.28 11.63
C THR A 88 15.89 5.65 10.21
N SER A 89 16.89 5.99 9.41
CA SER A 89 16.81 5.97 7.96
C SER A 89 16.93 4.52 7.50
N SER A 90 15.81 3.85 7.22
CA SER A 90 15.84 2.60 6.43
C SER A 90 15.29 2.90 5.03
N LEU A 91 16.20 3.33 4.15
CA LEU A 91 16.05 3.13 2.72
C LEU A 91 15.91 1.62 2.50
N ILE A 92 14.75 1.18 2.05
CA ILE A 92 14.55 -0.20 1.58
C ILE A 92 15.35 -0.30 0.29
N GLN A 93 16.62 -0.66 0.42
CA GLN A 93 17.51 -0.96 -0.69
C GLN A 93 17.09 -2.31 -1.31
N HIS A 94 17.22 -2.42 -2.64
CA HIS A 94 17.03 -3.59 -3.49
C HIS A 94 17.91 -4.82 -3.12
N GLN A 95 17.96 -5.22 -1.86
CA GLN A 95 18.53 -6.52 -1.49
C GLN A 95 17.50 -7.59 -1.85
N LYS A 96 17.93 -8.61 -2.60
CA LYS A 96 17.17 -9.86 -2.81
C LYS A 96 16.67 -10.30 -1.43
N ALA A 97 15.38 -10.15 -1.17
CA ALA A 97 14.81 -10.47 0.13
C ALA A 97 15.10 -11.93 0.45
N GLU A 98 15.95 -12.18 1.44
CA GLU A 98 16.11 -13.50 2.04
C GLU A 98 14.92 -13.70 2.97
N PHE A 99 14.15 -14.76 2.72
CA PHE A 99 12.99 -15.09 3.53
C PHE A 99 13.42 -15.87 4.76
N HIS A 100 12.86 -15.52 5.91
CA HIS A 100 13.17 -16.12 7.21
C HIS A 100 11.97 -16.90 7.75
N GLN A 101 10.76 -16.45 7.44
CA GLN A 101 9.52 -17.10 7.87
C GLN A 101 9.23 -18.37 7.06
N SER A 102 8.74 -19.40 7.74
CA SER A 102 8.46 -20.71 7.13
C SER A 102 7.45 -20.66 5.99
N PHE A 103 6.43 -19.78 6.08
CA PHE A 103 5.45 -19.60 5.01
C PHE A 103 6.07 -18.94 3.77
N ALA A 104 7.00 -18.00 3.95
CA ALA A 104 7.67 -17.31 2.86
C ALA A 104 8.70 -18.22 2.16
N LEU A 105 9.40 -19.06 2.92
CA LEU A 105 10.27 -20.11 2.39
C LEU A 105 9.48 -21.15 1.56
N SER A 106 8.33 -21.60 2.07
CA SER A 106 7.44 -22.53 1.36
C SER A 106 6.88 -21.91 0.07
N PHE A 107 6.53 -20.62 0.11
CA PHE A 107 6.15 -19.87 -1.07
C PHE A 107 7.27 -19.81 -2.12
N GLU A 108 8.51 -19.53 -1.72
CA GLU A 108 9.64 -19.45 -2.66
C GLU A 108 9.91 -20.79 -3.32
N GLU A 109 9.76 -21.91 -2.60
CA GLU A 109 9.87 -23.25 -3.20
C GLU A 109 8.80 -23.47 -4.28
N ASP A 110 7.53 -23.17 -3.98
CA ASP A 110 6.43 -23.31 -4.95
C ASP A 110 6.58 -22.34 -6.13
N LEU A 111 7.06 -21.11 -5.89
CA LEU A 111 7.33 -20.12 -6.95
C LEU A 111 8.47 -20.61 -7.87
N ASN A 112 9.51 -21.23 -7.32
CA ASN A 112 10.59 -21.80 -8.11
C ASN A 112 10.14 -22.99 -8.96
N ARG A 113 9.20 -23.82 -8.46
CA ARG A 113 8.56 -24.87 -9.26
C ARG A 113 7.74 -24.30 -10.42
N LEU A 114 7.06 -23.16 -10.23
CA LEU A 114 6.37 -22.46 -11.31
C LEU A 114 7.36 -21.93 -12.35
N ARG A 115 8.44 -21.28 -11.91
CA ARG A 115 9.49 -20.75 -12.79
C ARG A 115 10.10 -21.81 -13.70
N GLN A 116 10.32 -23.03 -13.19
CA GLN A 116 10.89 -24.13 -13.99
C GLN A 116 10.01 -24.55 -15.18
N ARG A 117 8.71 -24.24 -15.15
CA ARG A 117 7.75 -24.64 -16.18
C ARG A 117 7.45 -23.54 -17.20
N GLN A 118 8.08 -22.37 -17.06
CA GLN A 118 7.73 -21.18 -17.84
C GLN A 118 8.99 -20.47 -18.33
N ASP A 119 8.95 -19.98 -19.56
CA ASP A 119 9.97 -19.06 -20.07
C ASP A 119 9.85 -17.70 -19.34
N PRO A 120 10.88 -17.22 -18.62
CA PRO A 120 10.82 -15.95 -17.90
C PRO A 120 10.74 -14.72 -18.83
N HIS A 121 11.22 -14.82 -20.07
CA HIS A 121 11.29 -13.68 -20.99
C HIS A 121 10.04 -13.53 -21.85
N ARG A 122 9.16 -14.54 -21.88
CA ARG A 122 7.91 -14.43 -22.63
C ARG A 122 6.98 -13.39 -22.00
N GLN A 123 6.14 -12.80 -22.83
CA GLN A 123 5.06 -11.92 -22.38
C GLN A 123 4.10 -12.68 -21.45
N ALA A 124 3.82 -12.07 -20.30
CA ALA A 124 2.88 -12.57 -19.30
C ALA A 124 1.44 -12.33 -19.76
N GLY A 125 0.62 -13.37 -19.63
CA GLY A 125 -0.82 -13.31 -19.83
C GLY A 125 -1.59 -13.13 -18.52
N LEU A 126 -2.92 -13.07 -18.62
CA LEU A 126 -3.80 -13.09 -17.45
C LEU A 126 -3.64 -14.38 -16.64
N ALA A 127 -3.50 -15.52 -17.33
CA ALA A 127 -3.31 -16.82 -16.69
C ALA A 127 -2.09 -16.82 -15.75
N ASP A 128 -0.98 -16.24 -16.18
CA ASP A 128 0.26 -16.17 -15.39
C ASP A 128 0.07 -15.34 -14.13
N LEU A 129 -0.52 -14.15 -14.27
CA LEU A 129 -0.82 -13.30 -13.13
C LEU A 129 -1.80 -13.98 -12.17
N THR A 130 -2.85 -14.65 -12.69
CA THR A 130 -3.80 -15.35 -11.82
C THR A 130 -3.14 -16.50 -11.08
N SER A 131 -2.29 -17.30 -11.73
CA SER A 131 -1.57 -18.40 -11.06
C SER A 131 -0.64 -17.89 -9.97
N VAL A 132 0.04 -16.77 -10.20
CA VAL A 132 0.93 -16.15 -9.21
C VAL A 132 0.15 -15.56 -8.03
N VAL A 133 -0.97 -14.88 -8.30
CA VAL A 133 -1.83 -14.33 -7.23
C VAL A 133 -2.52 -15.44 -6.45
N ASP A 134 -2.95 -16.52 -7.09
CA ASP A 134 -3.49 -17.72 -6.42
C ASP A 134 -2.43 -18.36 -5.52
N LEU A 135 -1.17 -18.40 -5.96
CA LEU A 135 -0.06 -18.87 -5.13
C LEU A 135 0.15 -17.96 -3.91
N LEU A 136 0.10 -16.63 -4.09
CA LEU A 136 0.16 -15.69 -2.96
C LEU A 136 -1.00 -15.90 -1.99
N ILE A 137 -2.23 -16.05 -2.48
CA ILE A 137 -3.42 -16.32 -1.66
C ILE A 137 -3.23 -17.61 -0.85
N LYS A 138 -2.80 -18.71 -1.50
CA LYS A 138 -2.55 -20.01 -0.85
C LYS A 138 -1.66 -19.88 0.38
N HIS A 139 -0.59 -19.09 0.29
CA HIS A 139 0.40 -18.94 1.36
C HIS A 139 0.04 -17.85 2.38
N LEU A 140 -0.57 -16.74 1.95
CA LEU A 140 -0.79 -15.57 2.79
C LEU A 140 -2.16 -15.55 3.48
N ARG A 141 -3.19 -16.16 2.89
CA ARG A 141 -4.52 -16.19 3.49
C ARG A 141 -4.56 -16.94 4.84
N PRO A 142 -3.93 -18.11 5.01
CA PRO A 142 -3.87 -18.78 6.32
C PRO A 142 -3.16 -17.93 7.38
N ILE A 143 -2.11 -17.20 6.98
CA ILE A 143 -1.37 -16.30 7.87
C ILE A 143 -2.23 -15.10 8.27
N ALA A 144 -2.96 -14.51 7.32
CA ALA A 144 -3.90 -13.42 7.61
C ALA A 144 -5.02 -13.87 8.57
N LEU A 145 -5.55 -15.09 8.41
CA LEU A 145 -6.51 -15.69 9.33
C LEU A 145 -5.93 -15.83 10.75
N GLN A 146 -4.72 -16.37 10.87
CA GLN A 146 -4.04 -16.51 12.16
C GLN A 146 -3.71 -15.16 12.81
N ALA A 147 -3.42 -14.14 12.00
CA ALA A 147 -3.15 -12.78 12.46
C ALA A 147 -4.43 -11.98 12.81
N GLY A 148 -5.62 -12.55 12.62
CA GLY A 148 -6.90 -11.91 12.95
C GLY A 148 -7.19 -10.67 12.10
N VAL A 149 -6.79 -10.65 10.83
CA VAL A 149 -7.09 -9.51 9.95
C VAL A 149 -8.60 -9.45 9.67
N THR A 150 -9.14 -8.23 9.71
CA THR A 150 -10.56 -7.90 9.48
C THR A 150 -11.03 -8.25 8.07
N ARG A 151 -10.15 -8.07 7.08
CA ARG A 151 -10.36 -8.46 5.69
C ARG A 151 -9.39 -9.58 5.32
N LEU A 152 -9.87 -10.48 4.47
CA LEU A 152 -9.08 -11.59 3.95
C LEU A 152 -8.97 -11.44 2.45
N PRO A 153 -7.81 -11.80 1.86
CA PRO A 153 -7.72 -11.98 0.42
C PRO A 153 -8.81 -12.92 -0.08
N ALA A 154 -9.30 -12.70 -1.30
CA ALA A 154 -10.29 -13.55 -1.95
C ALA A 154 -9.85 -15.03 -2.00
N GLU A 155 -10.80 -15.95 -2.24
CA GLU A 155 -10.49 -17.37 -2.41
C GLU A 155 -9.67 -17.65 -3.68
N SER A 156 -9.74 -16.74 -4.67
CA SER A 156 -8.97 -16.85 -5.91
C SER A 156 -8.73 -15.48 -6.57
N ALA A 157 -7.68 -15.42 -7.37
CA ALA A 157 -7.27 -14.27 -8.15
C ALA A 157 -8.35 -13.82 -9.17
N GLY A 158 -9.19 -14.75 -9.63
CA GLY A 158 -10.26 -14.48 -10.58
C GLY A 158 -11.29 -13.46 -10.09
N VAL A 159 -11.42 -13.30 -8.77
CA VAL A 159 -12.28 -12.26 -8.17
C VAL A 159 -11.75 -10.86 -8.48
N TYR A 160 -10.43 -10.68 -8.43
CA TYR A 160 -9.77 -9.39 -8.68
C TYR A 160 -9.79 -9.00 -10.16
N ALA A 161 -9.94 -9.95 -11.08
CA ALA A 161 -10.09 -9.66 -12.50
C ALA A 161 -11.33 -8.78 -12.79
N ARG A 162 -12.36 -8.81 -11.93
CA ARG A 162 -13.53 -7.91 -12.04
C ARG A 162 -13.17 -6.43 -11.88
N ALA A 163 -12.07 -6.12 -11.18
CA ALA A 163 -11.59 -4.75 -11.03
C ALA A 163 -11.04 -4.17 -12.35
N LEU A 164 -10.76 -5.01 -13.37
CA LEU A 164 -10.24 -4.58 -14.67
C LEU A 164 -11.30 -3.98 -15.61
N HIS A 165 -12.48 -3.59 -15.12
CA HIS A 165 -13.55 -2.99 -15.93
C HIS A 165 -13.11 -1.78 -16.78
N ASN A 166 -12.08 -1.05 -16.34
CA ASN A 166 -11.53 0.11 -17.05
C ASN A 166 -10.39 -0.23 -18.03
N PHE A 167 -9.99 -1.51 -18.14
CA PHE A 167 -8.98 -1.95 -19.11
C PHE A 167 -9.64 -2.61 -20.31
N SER A 168 -9.05 -2.38 -21.48
CA SER A 168 -9.49 -3.03 -22.71
C SER A 168 -9.29 -4.54 -22.59
N LYS A 169 -10.38 -5.31 -22.66
CA LYS A 169 -10.36 -6.78 -22.66
C LYS A 169 -9.63 -7.38 -23.87
N SER A 170 -9.43 -6.59 -24.94
CA SER A 170 -8.79 -7.05 -26.17
C SER A 170 -7.27 -6.82 -26.20
N LYS A 171 -6.72 -6.02 -25.29
CA LYS A 171 -5.27 -5.86 -25.12
C LYS A 171 -4.83 -6.86 -24.06
N GLY A 172 -3.74 -7.59 -24.33
CA GLY A 172 -3.13 -8.50 -23.35
C GLY A 172 -2.82 -7.79 -22.02
N MET A 173 -2.42 -8.55 -21.00
CA MET A 173 -2.09 -8.01 -19.68
C MET A 173 -1.05 -6.89 -19.80
N THR A 174 -1.34 -5.74 -19.21
CA THR A 174 -0.41 -4.62 -19.10
C THR A 174 0.06 -4.44 -17.67
N ARG A 175 1.10 -3.63 -17.49
CA ARG A 175 1.56 -3.16 -16.18
C ARG A 175 0.43 -2.48 -15.40
N GLY A 176 -0.37 -1.65 -16.06
CA GLY A 176 -1.54 -1.00 -15.45
C GLY A 176 -2.58 -2.01 -14.92
N SER A 177 -2.97 -3.00 -15.73
CA SER A 177 -3.95 -4.00 -15.27
C SER A 177 -3.40 -4.90 -14.17
N THR A 178 -2.11 -5.25 -14.25
CA THR A 178 -1.40 -6.00 -13.19
C THR A 178 -1.42 -5.25 -11.87
N THR A 179 -1.12 -3.95 -11.93
CA THR A 179 -1.11 -3.04 -10.77
C THR A 179 -2.46 -2.99 -10.08
N ILE A 180 -3.57 -2.93 -10.83
CA ILE A 180 -4.91 -2.95 -10.23
C ILE A 180 -5.17 -4.26 -9.48
N ILE A 181 -4.86 -5.41 -10.10
CA ILE A 181 -5.07 -6.71 -9.45
C ILE A 181 -4.25 -6.82 -8.16
N LEU A 182 -2.96 -6.49 -8.22
CA LEU A 182 -2.07 -6.57 -7.06
C LEU A 182 -2.48 -5.59 -5.97
N PHE A 183 -2.92 -4.38 -6.33
CA PHE A 183 -3.43 -3.40 -5.38
C PHE A 183 -4.65 -3.91 -4.61
N HIS A 184 -5.64 -4.50 -5.30
CA HIS A 184 -6.82 -5.03 -4.64
C HIS A 184 -6.50 -6.23 -3.73
N PHE A 185 -5.64 -7.13 -4.19
CA PHE A 185 -5.13 -8.21 -3.35
C PHE A 185 -4.45 -7.70 -2.07
N LEU A 186 -3.53 -6.74 -2.20
CA LEU A 186 -2.83 -6.14 -1.07
C LEU A 186 -3.76 -5.34 -0.15
N SER A 187 -4.77 -4.68 -0.71
CA SER A 187 -5.79 -3.94 0.06
C SER A 187 -6.57 -4.88 0.98
N ASP A 188 -6.94 -6.07 0.50
CA ASP A 188 -7.58 -7.09 1.32
C ASP A 188 -6.61 -7.70 2.35
N LEU A 189 -5.37 -7.97 1.95
CA LEU A 189 -4.36 -8.59 2.81
C LEU A 189 -3.93 -7.69 3.98
N LEU A 190 -3.72 -6.40 3.70
CA LEU A 190 -3.15 -5.44 4.65
C LEU A 190 -4.19 -4.47 5.22
N ASP A 191 -5.45 -4.58 4.81
CA ASP A 191 -6.60 -3.75 5.23
C ASP A 191 -6.37 -2.23 5.04
N PHE A 192 -5.83 -1.84 3.88
CA PHE A 192 -5.70 -0.43 3.51
C PHE A 192 -6.78 0.01 2.53
N GLN A 193 -6.99 1.33 2.43
CA GLN A 193 -7.96 1.96 1.54
C GLN A 193 -7.28 2.96 0.62
N TYR A 194 -7.96 3.34 -0.48
CA TYR A 194 -7.46 4.33 -1.45
C TYR A 194 -7.00 5.65 -0.81
N ARG A 195 -7.66 6.09 0.26
CA ARG A 195 -7.36 7.35 0.98
C ARG A 195 -6.07 7.31 1.78
N ASP A 196 -5.49 6.14 2.00
CA ASP A 196 -4.27 5.98 2.78
C ASP A 196 -3.02 6.33 1.97
N PHE A 197 -3.17 6.57 0.66
CA PHE A 197 -2.07 6.90 -0.25
C PHE A 197 -2.28 8.24 -0.95
N SER A 198 -1.18 8.80 -1.45
CA SER A 198 -1.19 10.05 -2.22
C SER A 198 -2.09 9.93 -3.46
N GLN A 199 -2.93 10.95 -3.67
CA GLN A 199 -3.80 11.10 -4.84
C GLN A 199 -3.09 11.81 -6.00
N GLU A 200 -1.89 12.33 -5.76
CA GLU A 200 -1.05 12.96 -6.77
C GLU A 200 -0.11 11.92 -7.37
N SER A 201 -0.06 11.86 -8.69
CA SER A 201 0.86 10.96 -9.38
C SER A 201 2.28 11.46 -9.21
N ARG A 202 3.17 10.56 -8.81
CA ARG A 202 4.62 10.77 -8.89
C ARG A 202 5.20 10.48 -10.27
N TYR A 203 4.44 9.79 -11.12
CA TYR A 203 4.88 9.39 -12.45
C TYR A 203 4.41 10.40 -13.50
N THR A 204 5.29 10.71 -14.44
CA THR A 204 5.06 11.72 -15.48
C THR A 204 4.04 11.28 -16.53
N ASP A 205 3.91 9.97 -16.75
CA ASP A 205 3.03 9.36 -17.75
C ASP A 205 1.65 8.94 -17.21
N ILE A 206 1.40 9.09 -15.91
CA ILE A 206 0.07 8.93 -15.32
C ILE A 206 -0.57 10.32 -15.14
N PRO A 207 -1.68 10.62 -15.83
CA PRO A 207 -2.37 11.90 -15.67
C PRO A 207 -2.79 12.15 -14.22
N ARG A 208 -2.84 13.42 -13.83
CA ARG A 208 -3.37 13.81 -12.50
C ARG A 208 -4.81 13.30 -12.34
N PHE A 209 -5.12 12.74 -11.17
CA PHE A 209 -6.43 12.16 -10.83
C PHE A 209 -6.84 10.94 -11.67
N HIS A 210 -5.89 10.33 -12.38
CA HIS A 210 -6.13 9.08 -13.07
C HIS A 210 -6.36 7.94 -12.07
N PHE A 211 -7.23 6.99 -12.39
CA PHE A 211 -7.61 5.90 -11.49
C PHE A 211 -6.42 5.00 -11.07
N LEU A 212 -5.34 4.97 -11.86
CA LEU A 212 -4.09 4.27 -11.53
C LEU A 212 -3.20 4.98 -10.53
N THR A 213 -3.42 6.27 -10.27
CA THR A 213 -2.54 7.07 -9.41
C THR A 213 -2.35 6.44 -8.05
N VAL A 214 -3.45 6.12 -7.38
CA VAL A 214 -3.43 5.54 -6.04
C VAL A 214 -2.86 4.12 -6.04
N PRO A 215 -3.31 3.20 -6.91
CA PRO A 215 -2.70 1.87 -7.03
C PRO A 215 -1.19 1.89 -7.25
N ALA A 216 -0.71 2.73 -8.16
CA ALA A 216 0.70 2.85 -8.48
C ALA A 216 1.52 3.41 -7.31
N ASN A 217 0.99 4.41 -6.61
CA ASN A 217 1.62 4.99 -5.42
C ASN A 217 1.62 3.99 -4.26
N ALA A 218 0.54 3.22 -4.08
CA ALA A 218 0.42 2.24 -3.02
C ALA A 218 1.43 1.11 -3.16
N LEU A 219 1.52 0.49 -4.34
CA LEU A 219 2.48 -0.57 -4.62
C LEU A 219 3.91 -0.10 -4.36
N SER A 220 4.30 1.07 -4.86
CA SER A 220 5.67 1.53 -4.60
C SER A 220 5.89 1.95 -3.15
N SER A 221 4.92 2.53 -2.46
CA SER A 221 5.06 2.82 -1.03
C SER A 221 5.31 1.52 -0.27
N LEU A 222 4.56 0.47 -0.58
CA LEU A 222 4.78 -0.85 0.01
C LEU A 222 6.13 -1.49 -0.36
N GLY A 223 6.88 -0.94 -1.33
CA GLY A 223 8.15 -1.50 -1.79
C GLY A 223 8.00 -2.52 -2.91
N VAL A 224 6.87 -2.52 -3.61
CA VAL A 224 6.65 -3.30 -4.83
C VAL A 224 6.96 -2.41 -6.05
N HIS A 225 8.10 -2.66 -6.70
CA HIS A 225 8.68 -1.82 -7.74
C HIS A 225 8.13 -2.19 -9.12
N ILE A 226 6.85 -1.88 -9.31
CA ILE A 226 6.16 -2.19 -10.57
C ILE A 226 6.31 -1.12 -11.64
N SER A 227 6.88 0.06 -11.38
CA SER A 227 7.07 1.05 -12.44
C SER A 227 8.16 0.63 -13.42
N ARG A 228 8.14 1.19 -14.64
CA ARG A 228 9.22 0.99 -15.60
C ARG A 228 10.52 1.59 -15.06
N ASP A 229 10.44 2.85 -14.63
CA ASP A 229 11.56 3.62 -14.08
C ASP A 229 11.08 4.44 -12.87
N GLU A 230 11.95 5.27 -12.28
CA GLU A 230 11.62 6.11 -11.13
C GLU A 230 10.51 7.13 -11.45
N GLU A 231 10.58 7.75 -12.65
CA GLU A 231 9.66 8.82 -13.07
C GLU A 231 8.56 8.35 -14.03
N VAL A 232 8.72 7.18 -14.67
CA VAL A 232 7.80 6.68 -15.71
C VAL A 232 7.20 5.36 -15.27
N PHE A 233 5.88 5.30 -15.25
CA PHE A 233 5.17 4.09 -14.85
C PHE A 233 5.14 3.03 -15.95
N GLY A 234 4.75 3.40 -17.18
CA GLY A 234 4.60 2.47 -18.30
C GLY A 234 3.24 1.75 -18.32
N VAL A 235 2.13 2.49 -18.19
CA VAL A 235 0.77 1.91 -18.01
C VAL A 235 0.40 0.82 -19.02
N ASN A 236 0.78 1.01 -20.28
CA ASN A 236 0.42 0.11 -21.39
C ASN A 236 1.48 -0.96 -21.68
N ASP A 237 2.55 -0.99 -20.89
CA ASP A 237 3.65 -1.91 -21.12
C ASP A 237 3.22 -3.34 -20.87
N HIS A 238 3.71 -4.22 -21.73
CA HIS A 238 3.65 -5.64 -21.46
C HIS A 238 4.69 -6.02 -20.42
N LEU A 239 4.28 -6.93 -19.53
CA LEU A 239 5.17 -7.52 -18.55
C LEU A 239 5.65 -8.87 -19.05
N THR A 240 6.85 -9.24 -18.64
CA THR A 240 7.35 -10.60 -18.78
C THR A 240 6.89 -11.46 -17.61
N VAL A 241 6.88 -12.78 -17.80
CA VAL A 241 6.60 -13.73 -16.71
C VAL A 241 7.59 -13.57 -15.57
N GLY A 242 8.88 -13.30 -15.88
CA GLY A 242 9.92 -13.01 -14.89
C GLY A 242 9.54 -11.84 -13.97
N GLN A 243 9.10 -10.72 -14.54
CA GLN A 243 8.67 -9.55 -13.78
C GLN A 243 7.48 -9.85 -12.87
N VAL A 244 6.50 -10.63 -13.33
CA VAL A 244 5.35 -11.02 -12.48
C VAL A 244 5.80 -11.86 -11.29
N HIS A 245 6.76 -12.78 -11.48
CA HIS A 245 7.36 -13.54 -10.38
C HIS A 245 8.16 -12.67 -9.41
N GLU A 246 8.85 -11.64 -9.90
CA GLU A 246 9.57 -10.69 -9.05
C GLU A 246 8.60 -9.90 -8.17
N TYR A 247 7.51 -9.38 -8.73
CA TYR A 247 6.48 -8.68 -7.95
C TYR A 247 5.85 -9.56 -6.88
N ALA A 248 5.65 -10.85 -7.17
CA ALA A 248 5.16 -11.80 -6.19
C ALA A 248 6.12 -11.96 -5.01
N ARG A 249 7.43 -12.03 -5.30
CA ARG A 249 8.48 -12.12 -4.29
C ARG A 249 8.54 -10.85 -3.44
N GLU A 250 8.45 -9.68 -4.06
CA GLU A 250 8.38 -8.41 -3.33
C GLU A 250 7.15 -8.35 -2.41
N ILE A 251 5.98 -8.74 -2.90
CA ILE A 251 4.76 -8.83 -2.09
C ILE A 251 4.92 -9.78 -0.90
N MET A 252 5.56 -10.94 -1.11
CA MET A 252 5.84 -11.87 -0.02
C MET A 252 6.76 -11.25 1.03
N ALA A 253 7.80 -10.51 0.61
CA ALA A 253 8.68 -9.78 1.53
C ALA A 253 7.90 -8.72 2.34
N VAL A 254 6.99 -7.98 1.70
CA VAL A 254 6.11 -7.02 2.39
C VAL A 254 5.24 -7.73 3.43
N ALA A 255 4.67 -8.88 3.07
CA ALA A 255 3.82 -9.64 3.97
C ALA A 255 4.61 -10.19 5.16
N GLU A 256 5.83 -10.70 4.93
CA GLU A 256 6.72 -11.19 5.98
C GLU A 256 6.98 -10.15 7.06
N VAL A 257 7.43 -8.96 6.66
CA VAL A 257 7.65 -7.84 7.58
C VAL A 257 6.35 -7.42 8.27
N SER A 258 5.25 -7.33 7.52
CA SER A 258 3.97 -6.87 8.05
C SER A 258 3.36 -7.81 9.09
N PHE A 259 3.51 -9.12 8.92
CA PHE A 259 2.95 -10.13 9.84
C PHE A 259 3.86 -10.40 11.03
N GLU A 260 5.19 -10.28 10.89
CA GLU A 260 6.10 -10.25 12.04
C GLU A 260 5.73 -9.10 12.99
N ASP A 261 5.54 -7.90 12.44
CA ASP A 261 5.15 -6.70 13.18
C ASP A 261 3.78 -6.85 13.87
N LYS A 262 2.86 -7.68 13.35
CA LYS A 262 1.57 -7.99 14.00
C LYS A 262 1.74 -9.00 15.14
N LYS A 263 2.52 -10.06 14.94
CA LYS A 263 2.76 -11.10 15.96
C LYS A 263 3.45 -10.54 17.21
N GLN A 264 4.39 -9.60 17.05
CA GLN A 264 5.01 -8.91 18.18
C GLN A 264 4.00 -8.11 19.01
N SER A 265 3.06 -7.40 18.35
CA SER A 265 2.04 -6.59 19.03
C SER A 265 1.04 -7.42 19.86
N PHE A 266 0.67 -8.61 19.38
CA PHE A 266 -0.19 -9.52 20.15
C PHE A 266 0.53 -10.12 21.37
N ARG A 267 1.84 -10.40 21.25
CA ARG A 267 2.64 -10.92 22.37
C ARG A 267 2.84 -9.87 23.47
N SER A 268 3.06 -8.60 23.11
CA SER A 268 3.14 -7.53 24.10
C SER A 268 1.80 -7.23 24.77
N ALA A 269 0.68 -7.39 24.06
CA ALA A 269 -0.66 -7.19 24.62
C ALA A 269 -1.13 -8.34 25.52
N ALA A 270 -0.64 -9.57 25.31
CA ALA A 270 -0.98 -10.74 26.13
C ALA A 270 -0.05 -10.95 27.34
N ALA A 271 1.02 -10.16 27.46
CA ALA A 271 1.95 -10.20 28.59
C ALA A 271 1.63 -9.16 29.69
N HIS A 272 0.51 -8.44 29.54
CA HIS A 272 -0.05 -7.47 30.48
C HIS A 272 -1.47 -7.88 30.86
#